data_AF-A0A8S3SUY6-F1
#
_entry.id   AF-A0A8S3SUY6-F1
#
_cell.length_a   1.000
_cell.length_b   1.000
_cell.length_c   1.000
_cell.angle_alpha   90.00
_cell.angle_beta   90.00
_cell.angle_gamma   90.00
#
_symmetry.space_group_name_H-M   'P 1'
#
loop_
_entity.id
_entity.type
_entity.pdbx_description
1 polymer ?
#
loop_
_entity_poly.entity_id
_entity_poly.type
_entity_poly.pdbx_seq_one_letter_code
_entity_poly.pdbx_strand_id
1 'polypeptide(L)'
;MRSSKDIRYVSVYDIDNPGVKFICTIKKNYSAEVFVHGKRLSDQHDLWNTLPGKFVTIQQVESLLNVLLHYDVCNGNPDEELQNLCSGKLVYVEADYGAYRGNCAYQSTIRTVSCMLLTDRWKSRCKNCITYRKTVQKQAARRKLKTPTQVKTEKVEKIKQLKKYNSNLVSQVAALKKKVEKSIRSEGVSLSENNSKDMVNLMTSCESTVNEQFQMKTASSAYFGHSKQKSTIWLTKRGMRWHPMLIKWCIYLKSKSTSTYDSLRHSGFIKLPSERLLYNYTHVIKQGVGFKPELIDMLAEEMESKGATEEWQQYVGLLQDEIKVKE
;
A
#
# COMPACT_ATOMS: atom_id res chain seq x y z
N MET A 1 -12.82 -41.67 -51.27
CA MET A 1 -12.52 -40.45 -50.48
C MET A 1 -11.94 -40.86 -49.14
N ARG A 2 -10.63 -40.66 -48.89
CA ARG A 2 -10.02 -40.99 -47.59
C ARG A 2 -10.55 -40.02 -46.53
N SER A 3 -11.23 -40.54 -45.51
CA SER A 3 -11.68 -39.77 -44.35
C SER A 3 -10.48 -39.05 -43.75
N SER A 4 -10.45 -37.71 -43.87
CA SER A 4 -9.47 -36.87 -43.17
C SER A 4 -9.54 -37.18 -41.68
N LYS A 5 -8.44 -37.67 -41.10
CA LYS A 5 -8.29 -37.96 -39.67
C LYS A 5 -7.57 -36.77 -39.04
N ASP A 6 -7.90 -36.47 -37.79
CA ASP A 6 -7.19 -35.45 -37.02
C ASP A 6 -5.71 -35.84 -36.88
N ILE A 7 -4.81 -34.88 -37.06
CA ILE A 7 -3.37 -35.09 -36.87
C ILE A 7 -3.03 -34.67 -35.46
N ARG A 8 -2.39 -35.56 -34.68
CA ARG A 8 -2.01 -35.30 -33.29
C ARG A 8 -0.50 -35.37 -33.15
N TYR A 9 0.07 -34.31 -32.59
CA TYR A 9 1.46 -34.22 -32.17
C TYR A 9 1.52 -34.30 -30.67
N VAL A 10 2.33 -35.21 -30.15
CA VAL A 10 2.54 -35.39 -28.71
C VAL A 10 3.96 -34.93 -28.39
N SER A 11 4.07 -33.92 -27.53
CA SER A 11 5.34 -33.55 -26.92
C SER A 11 5.44 -34.25 -25.57
N VAL A 12 6.51 -35.00 -25.38
CA VAL A 12 6.90 -35.55 -24.08
C VAL A 12 7.92 -34.62 -23.44
N TYR A 13 8.06 -34.73 -22.11
CA TYR A 13 9.06 -33.97 -21.40
C TYR A 13 10.46 -34.54 -21.65
N ASP A 14 10.73 -35.81 -21.30
CA ASP A 14 11.99 -36.52 -21.59
C ASP A 14 11.74 -37.82 -22.34
N ILE A 15 12.80 -38.36 -22.92
CA ILE A 15 12.87 -39.73 -23.44
C ILE A 15 12.92 -40.73 -22.26
N ASP A 16 13.65 -40.39 -21.19
CA ASP A 16 13.84 -41.27 -20.03
C ASP A 16 12.69 -41.22 -19.00
N ASN A 17 11.86 -40.17 -19.06
CA ASN A 17 10.67 -40.01 -18.23
C ASN A 17 9.49 -39.52 -19.10
N PRO A 18 8.65 -40.44 -19.61
CA PRO A 18 7.72 -40.18 -20.70
C PRO A 18 6.42 -39.47 -20.25
N GLY A 19 6.54 -38.44 -19.41
CA GLY A 19 5.44 -37.55 -19.10
C GLY A 19 4.99 -36.79 -20.35
N VAL A 20 3.69 -36.71 -20.61
CA VAL A 20 3.15 -35.93 -21.75
C VAL A 20 3.12 -34.46 -21.37
N LYS A 21 3.96 -33.65 -22.04
CA LYS A 21 4.06 -32.21 -21.87
C LYS A 21 2.84 -31.49 -22.45
N PHE A 22 2.55 -31.73 -23.73
CA PHE A 22 1.34 -31.22 -24.38
C PHE A 22 0.98 -32.05 -25.61
N ILE A 23 -0.28 -31.94 -26.02
CA ILE A 23 -0.81 -32.55 -27.24
C ILE A 23 -1.32 -31.42 -28.14
N CYS A 24 -0.76 -31.29 -29.33
CA CYS A 24 -1.27 -30.38 -30.35
C CYS A 24 -2.07 -31.19 -31.38
N THR A 25 -3.34 -30.84 -31.57
CA THR A 25 -4.24 -31.51 -32.52
C THR A 25 -4.62 -30.56 -33.62
N ILE A 26 -4.36 -30.93 -34.87
CA ILE A 26 -4.87 -30.25 -36.05
C ILE A 26 -6.14 -30.99 -36.48
N LYS A 27 -7.26 -30.28 -36.37
CA LYS A 27 -8.59 -30.78 -36.71
C LYS A 27 -8.84 -30.80 -38.21
N LYS A 28 -9.85 -31.54 -38.66
CA LYS A 28 -10.29 -31.60 -40.06
C LYS A 28 -10.61 -30.24 -40.70
N ASN A 29 -11.03 -29.26 -39.90
CA ASN A 29 -11.31 -27.88 -40.34
C ASN A 29 -10.05 -27.00 -40.40
N TYR A 30 -8.86 -27.61 -40.25
CA TYR A 30 -7.55 -26.94 -40.20
C TYR A 30 -7.35 -26.00 -39.00
N SER A 31 -8.18 -26.08 -37.95
CA SER A 31 -7.91 -25.38 -36.69
C SER A 31 -7.00 -26.20 -35.79
N ALA A 32 -6.09 -25.56 -35.07
CA ALA A 32 -5.25 -26.21 -34.07
C ALA A 32 -5.86 -26.08 -32.67
N GLU A 33 -5.74 -27.14 -31.87
CA GLU A 33 -6.02 -27.13 -30.44
C GLU A 33 -4.84 -27.70 -29.68
N VAL A 34 -4.43 -27.02 -28.61
CA VAL A 34 -3.35 -27.47 -27.74
C VAL A 34 -3.93 -27.88 -26.40
N PHE A 35 -3.56 -29.06 -25.92
CA PHE A 35 -3.95 -29.60 -24.62
C PHE A 35 -2.71 -29.78 -23.77
N VAL A 36 -2.76 -29.27 -22.54
CA VAL A 36 -1.71 -29.45 -21.53
C VAL A 36 -2.34 -30.20 -20.37
N HIS A 37 -1.78 -31.37 -20.01
CA HIS A 37 -2.31 -32.21 -18.91
C HIS A 37 -3.83 -32.45 -19.00
N GLY A 38 -4.33 -32.72 -20.22
CA GLY A 38 -5.76 -32.94 -20.48
C GLY A 38 -6.64 -31.68 -20.51
N LYS A 39 -6.10 -30.49 -20.26
CA LYS A 39 -6.83 -29.22 -20.34
C LYS A 39 -6.54 -28.49 -21.64
N ARG A 40 -7.60 -28.03 -22.32
CA ARG A 40 -7.48 -27.20 -23.52
C ARG A 40 -6.89 -25.84 -23.17
N LEU A 41 -5.89 -25.42 -23.95
CA LEU A 41 -5.31 -24.09 -23.88
C LEU A 41 -6.35 -23.04 -24.32
N SER A 42 -6.42 -21.92 -23.60
CA SER A 42 -7.33 -20.83 -23.93
C SER A 42 -7.03 -20.25 -25.31
N ASP A 43 -8.07 -19.90 -26.06
CA ASP A 43 -7.95 -19.21 -27.36
C ASP A 43 -7.39 -17.78 -27.19
N GLN A 44 -7.42 -17.23 -25.97
CA GLN A 44 -6.86 -15.92 -25.62
C GLN A 44 -5.36 -15.98 -25.23
N HIS A 45 -4.72 -17.15 -25.36
CA HIS A 45 -3.32 -17.30 -25.00
C HIS A 45 -2.38 -16.59 -25.98
N ASP A 46 -1.31 -15.96 -25.48
CA ASP A 46 -0.36 -15.16 -26.28
C ASP A 46 0.27 -15.94 -27.45
N LEU A 47 0.37 -17.27 -27.32
CA LEU A 47 0.76 -18.22 -28.37
C LEU A 47 0.05 -17.95 -29.70
N TRP A 48 -1.25 -17.66 -29.66
CA TRP A 48 -2.08 -17.55 -30.86
C TRP A 48 -1.92 -16.20 -31.57
N ASN A 49 -1.35 -15.20 -30.91
CA ASN A 49 -1.24 -13.84 -31.47
C ASN A 49 -0.36 -13.78 -32.72
N THR A 50 0.62 -14.67 -32.83
CA THR A 50 1.59 -14.71 -33.94
C THR A 50 1.30 -15.79 -34.98
N LEU A 51 0.24 -16.58 -34.77
CA LEU A 51 -0.07 -17.76 -35.58
C LEU A 51 -1.33 -17.53 -36.44
N PRO A 52 -1.40 -18.16 -37.63
CA PRO A 52 -2.59 -18.08 -38.45
C PRO A 52 -3.77 -18.83 -37.81
N GLY A 53 -5.00 -18.36 -38.05
CA GLY A 53 -6.21 -19.02 -37.52
C GLY A 53 -6.52 -20.38 -38.17
N LYS A 54 -5.91 -20.70 -39.33
CA LYS A 54 -6.02 -21.98 -40.01
C LYS A 54 -4.65 -22.45 -40.51
N PHE A 55 -4.40 -23.75 -40.41
CA PHE A 55 -3.15 -24.42 -40.76
C PHE A 55 -3.37 -25.31 -41.98
N VAL A 56 -3.29 -24.72 -43.18
CA VAL A 56 -3.56 -25.38 -44.46
C VAL A 56 -2.29 -25.97 -45.07
N THR A 57 -1.12 -25.37 -44.81
CA THR A 57 0.17 -25.82 -45.34
C THR A 57 1.04 -26.45 -44.26
N ILE A 58 1.93 -27.37 -44.68
CA ILE A 58 2.89 -28.01 -43.79
C ILE A 58 3.79 -26.98 -43.10
N GLN A 59 4.18 -25.92 -43.81
CA GLN A 59 5.03 -24.86 -43.28
C GLN A 59 4.36 -24.07 -42.15
N GLN A 60 3.03 -23.91 -42.17
CA GLN A 60 2.27 -23.31 -41.07
C GLN A 60 2.24 -24.23 -39.84
N VAL A 61 2.13 -25.55 -40.07
CA VAL A 61 2.19 -26.55 -38.99
C VAL A 61 3.58 -26.57 -38.35
N GLU A 62 4.62 -26.54 -39.17
CA GLU A 62 6.01 -26.45 -38.70
C GLU A 62 6.25 -25.17 -37.89
N SER A 63 5.71 -24.03 -38.36
CA SER A 63 5.77 -22.76 -37.62
C SER A 63 5.07 -22.87 -36.24
N LEU A 64 3.89 -23.49 -36.18
CA LEU A 64 3.18 -23.75 -34.92
C LEU A 64 4.02 -24.60 -33.95
N LEU A 65 4.59 -25.70 -34.45
CA LEU A 65 5.43 -26.58 -33.64
C LEU A 65 6.69 -25.85 -33.15
N ASN A 66 7.34 -25.07 -34.00
CA ASN A 66 8.50 -24.26 -33.65
C ASN A 66 8.18 -23.22 -32.57
N VAL A 67 7.03 -22.55 -32.66
CA VAL A 67 6.58 -21.64 -31.60
C VAL A 67 6.33 -22.41 -30.30
N LEU A 68 5.64 -23.55 -30.34
CA LEU A 68 5.36 -24.38 -29.16
C LEU A 68 6.64 -24.85 -28.45
N LEU A 69 7.73 -25.11 -29.17
CA LEU A 69 9.02 -25.44 -28.56
C LEU A 69 9.56 -24.33 -27.65
N HIS A 70 9.20 -23.06 -27.87
CA HIS A 70 9.63 -21.95 -27.02
C HIS A 70 8.84 -21.84 -25.70
N TYR A 71 7.81 -22.66 -25.52
CA TYR A 71 6.98 -22.69 -24.32
C TYR A 71 7.26 -23.92 -23.46
N ASP A 72 7.15 -23.71 -22.15
CA ASP A 72 7.13 -24.73 -21.13
C ASP A 72 5.83 -24.68 -20.34
N VAL A 73 5.46 -25.83 -19.78
CA VAL A 73 4.34 -25.92 -18.86
C VAL A 73 4.67 -25.12 -17.60
N CYS A 74 3.74 -24.27 -17.20
CA CYS A 74 3.80 -23.51 -15.96
C CYS A 74 3.88 -24.49 -14.78
N ASN A 75 4.76 -24.28 -13.80
CA ASN A 75 4.90 -25.19 -12.65
C ASN A 75 3.74 -25.06 -11.64
N GLY A 76 2.91 -24.01 -11.76
CA GLY A 76 1.87 -23.72 -10.77
C GLY A 76 2.47 -23.41 -9.40
N ASN A 77 1.92 -23.99 -8.34
CA ASN A 77 2.42 -23.93 -6.98
C ASN A 77 2.45 -25.34 -6.38
N PRO A 78 3.57 -26.07 -6.55
CA PRO A 78 3.69 -27.46 -6.10
C PRO A 78 3.96 -27.59 -4.59
N ASP A 79 4.29 -26.49 -3.90
CA ASP A 79 4.73 -26.50 -2.50
C ASP A 79 3.66 -27.07 -1.57
N GLU A 80 3.99 -28.17 -0.89
CA GLU A 80 3.10 -28.87 0.05
C GLU A 80 2.57 -27.94 1.16
N GLU A 81 3.42 -27.04 1.67
CA GLU A 81 3.02 -26.05 2.69
C GLU A 81 1.85 -25.15 2.23
N LEU A 82 1.73 -24.94 0.92
CA LEU A 82 0.70 -24.09 0.31
C LEU A 82 -0.55 -24.88 -0.09
N GLN A 83 -0.46 -26.21 -0.24
CA GLN A 83 -1.58 -27.09 -0.58
C GLN A 83 -2.70 -27.04 0.46
N ASN A 84 -2.33 -27.04 1.74
CA ASN A 84 -3.28 -26.94 2.87
C ASN A 84 -3.93 -25.55 3.00
N LEU A 85 -3.47 -24.55 2.24
CA LEU A 85 -4.00 -23.18 2.24
C LEU A 85 -4.92 -22.92 1.04
N CYS A 86 -5.12 -23.90 0.18
CA CYS A 86 -6.09 -23.82 -0.91
C CYS A 86 -7.51 -23.89 -0.39
N SER A 87 -8.11 -22.74 -0.17
CA SER A 87 -9.53 -22.62 0.14
C SER A 87 -10.14 -21.54 -0.77
N GLY A 88 -10.76 -21.95 -1.87
CA GLY A 88 -11.49 -21.01 -2.73
C GLY A 88 -11.86 -21.55 -4.12
N LYS A 89 -12.94 -21.01 -4.70
CA LYS A 89 -13.47 -21.36 -6.03
C LYS A 89 -12.56 -20.98 -7.22
N LEU A 90 -11.46 -20.26 -6.99
CA LEU A 90 -10.60 -19.68 -8.04
C LEU A 90 -9.35 -20.52 -8.33
N VAL A 91 -9.23 -21.69 -7.71
CA VAL A 91 -8.02 -22.50 -7.71
C VAL A 91 -8.41 -23.97 -7.76
N TYR A 92 -7.61 -24.79 -8.44
CA TYR A 92 -7.78 -26.24 -8.48
C TYR A 92 -6.43 -26.93 -8.24
N VAL A 93 -6.50 -28.16 -7.75
CA VAL A 93 -5.35 -29.05 -7.63
C VAL A 93 -5.26 -29.87 -8.91
N GLU A 94 -4.12 -29.78 -9.59
CA GLU A 94 -3.77 -30.64 -10.71
C GLU A 94 -3.07 -31.89 -10.16
N ALA A 95 -3.52 -33.06 -10.61
CA ALA A 95 -2.97 -34.36 -10.24
C ALA A 95 -1.59 -34.60 -10.88
N ASP A 96 -1.03 -35.78 -10.64
CA ASP A 96 0.26 -36.17 -11.21
C ASP A 96 0.12 -36.43 -12.72
N TYR A 97 0.90 -35.69 -13.51
CA TYR A 97 1.03 -35.89 -14.95
C TYR A 97 2.47 -36.21 -15.36
N GLY A 98 3.34 -36.60 -14.40
CA GLY A 98 4.76 -36.80 -14.64
C GLY A 98 5.46 -35.50 -15.07
N ALA A 99 4.94 -34.36 -14.64
CA ALA A 99 5.42 -33.06 -15.06
C ALA A 99 6.74 -32.72 -14.35
N TYR A 100 7.77 -32.46 -15.14
CA TYR A 100 9.06 -32.05 -14.61
C TYR A 100 9.61 -30.83 -15.37
N ARG A 101 10.36 -29.99 -14.67
CA ARG A 101 11.07 -28.84 -15.27
C ARG A 101 12.37 -28.59 -14.53
N GLY A 102 13.50 -28.88 -15.18
CA GLY A 102 14.80 -28.96 -14.50
C GLY A 102 14.71 -29.94 -13.33
N ASN A 103 15.16 -29.53 -12.15
CA ASN A 103 15.11 -30.37 -10.94
C ASN A 103 13.75 -30.36 -10.22
N CYS A 104 12.73 -29.68 -10.77
CA CYS A 104 11.39 -29.62 -10.17
C CYS A 104 10.47 -30.65 -10.82
N ALA A 105 10.45 -31.87 -10.29
CA ALA A 105 9.36 -32.83 -10.47
C ALA A 105 8.31 -32.62 -9.38
N TYR A 106 7.03 -32.68 -9.73
CA TYR A 106 5.94 -32.54 -8.75
C TYR A 106 4.81 -33.52 -9.04
N GLN A 107 4.34 -34.20 -7.99
CA GLN A 107 3.23 -35.16 -8.05
C GLN A 107 1.86 -34.47 -8.05
N SER A 108 1.80 -33.21 -7.61
CA SER A 108 0.60 -32.39 -7.71
C SER A 108 0.99 -30.93 -7.69
N THR A 109 0.14 -30.08 -8.29
CA THR A 109 0.36 -28.63 -8.24
C THR A 109 -0.94 -27.87 -8.19
N ILE A 110 -0.91 -26.78 -7.43
CA ILE A 110 -2.03 -25.87 -7.34
C ILE A 110 -1.95 -24.86 -8.48
N ARG A 111 -3.04 -24.76 -9.25
CA ARG A 111 -3.19 -23.76 -10.30
C ARG A 111 -4.40 -22.89 -10.09
N THR A 112 -4.28 -21.63 -10.50
CA THR A 112 -5.44 -20.75 -10.63
C THR A 112 -6.32 -21.25 -11.77
N VAL A 113 -7.64 -21.05 -11.68
CA VAL A 113 -8.57 -21.37 -12.77
C VAL A 113 -8.23 -20.58 -14.05
N SER A 114 -7.65 -19.39 -13.89
CA SER A 114 -7.12 -18.57 -14.97
C SER A 114 -5.65 -18.85 -15.32
N CYS A 115 -5.09 -20.01 -14.96
CA CYS A 115 -3.73 -20.36 -15.33
C CYS A 115 -3.57 -20.42 -16.85
N MET A 116 -2.50 -19.82 -17.38
CA MET A 116 -2.20 -19.85 -18.82
C MET A 116 -1.72 -21.22 -19.32
N LEU A 117 -1.43 -22.17 -18.42
CA LEU A 117 -0.89 -23.52 -18.66
C LEU A 117 0.50 -23.53 -19.31
N LEU A 118 0.68 -22.85 -20.44
CA LEU A 118 1.98 -22.61 -21.07
C LEU A 118 2.55 -21.24 -20.66
N THR A 119 3.87 -21.19 -20.60
CA THR A 119 4.67 -20.01 -20.26
C THR A 119 5.95 -20.01 -21.06
N ASP A 120 6.54 -18.85 -21.29
CA ASP A 120 7.86 -18.77 -21.91
C ASP A 120 8.86 -19.71 -21.20
N ARG A 121 9.75 -20.35 -21.96
CA ARG A 121 10.77 -21.28 -21.44
C ARG A 121 11.62 -20.69 -20.30
N TRP A 122 11.77 -19.38 -20.25
CA TRP A 122 12.53 -18.68 -19.19
C TRP A 122 11.73 -18.43 -17.90
N LYS A 123 10.39 -18.54 -17.95
CA LYS A 123 9.50 -18.27 -16.82
C LYS A 123 8.96 -19.57 -16.24
N SER A 124 9.30 -19.88 -14.99
CA SER A 124 8.77 -21.06 -14.29
C SER A 124 7.24 -21.06 -14.13
N ARG A 125 6.61 -19.88 -14.07
CA ARG A 125 5.18 -19.72 -13.73
C ARG A 125 4.55 -18.57 -14.51
N CYS A 126 3.24 -18.68 -14.76
CA CYS A 126 2.47 -17.60 -15.39
C CYS A 126 2.16 -16.48 -14.38
N LYS A 127 1.78 -15.29 -14.88
CA LYS A 127 1.45 -14.10 -14.06
C LYS A 127 0.39 -14.39 -12.98
N ASN A 128 -0.61 -15.21 -13.31
CA ASN A 128 -1.71 -15.55 -12.40
C ASN A 128 -1.24 -16.46 -11.27
N CYS A 129 -0.44 -17.50 -11.57
CA CYS A 129 0.13 -18.37 -10.54
C CYS A 129 1.15 -17.65 -9.66
N ILE A 130 1.95 -16.71 -10.21
CA ILE A 130 2.87 -15.87 -9.43
C ILE A 130 2.10 -14.98 -8.45
N THR A 131 1.04 -14.33 -8.91
CA THR A 131 0.21 -13.45 -8.07
C THR A 131 -0.46 -14.24 -6.95
N TYR A 132 -1.02 -15.40 -7.29
CA TYR A 132 -1.63 -16.29 -6.31
C TYR A 132 -0.62 -16.75 -5.25
N ARG A 133 0.59 -17.17 -5.66
CA ARG A 133 1.67 -17.56 -4.75
C ARG A 133 1.94 -16.51 -3.67
N LYS A 134 2.11 -15.24 -4.09
CA LYS A 134 2.38 -14.13 -3.18
C LYS A 134 1.25 -13.95 -2.16
N THR A 135 0.01 -14.16 -2.57
CA THR A 135 -1.16 -14.08 -1.69
C THR A 135 -1.16 -15.19 -0.65
N VAL A 136 -0.92 -16.44 -1.07
CA VAL A 136 -0.89 -17.59 -0.16
C VAL A 136 0.30 -17.52 0.80
N GLN A 137 1.48 -17.09 0.33
CA GLN A 137 2.64 -16.87 1.20
C GLN A 137 2.37 -15.83 2.29
N LYS A 138 1.69 -14.72 1.95
CA LYS A 138 1.27 -13.72 2.95
C LYS A 138 0.25 -14.30 3.93
N GLN A 139 -0.66 -15.16 3.48
CA GLN A 139 -1.63 -15.83 4.34
C GLN A 139 -0.93 -16.83 5.29
N ALA A 140 0.04 -17.60 4.79
CA ALA A 140 0.87 -18.50 5.57
C ALA A 140 1.64 -17.75 6.65
N ALA A 141 2.31 -16.64 6.29
CA ALA A 141 3.04 -15.79 7.24
C ALA A 141 2.11 -15.22 8.33
N ARG A 142 0.90 -14.78 7.96
CA ARG A 142 -0.12 -14.33 8.94
C ARG A 142 -0.62 -15.44 9.86
N ARG A 143 -0.67 -16.69 9.39
CA ARG A 143 -1.02 -17.85 10.24
C ARG A 143 0.12 -18.22 11.19
N LYS A 144 1.38 -18.18 10.73
CA LYS A 144 2.57 -18.39 11.60
C LYS A 144 2.64 -17.37 12.74
N LEU A 145 2.20 -16.12 12.51
CA LEU A 145 2.07 -15.07 13.54
C LEU A 145 0.83 -15.22 14.45
N LYS A 146 -0.12 -16.10 14.10
CA LYS A 146 -1.33 -16.41 14.88
C LYS A 146 -1.17 -17.77 15.58
N THR A 147 -0.03 -18.02 16.22
CA THR A 147 -0.08 -18.89 17.40
C THR A 147 -1.15 -18.34 18.33
N PRO A 148 -2.05 -19.17 18.87
CA PRO A 148 -3.21 -18.69 19.62
C PRO A 148 -2.74 -18.12 20.96
N THR A 149 -2.32 -16.86 20.97
CA THR A 149 -2.40 -16.05 22.18
C THR A 149 -3.89 -15.92 22.45
N GLN A 150 -4.37 -16.52 23.54
CA GLN A 150 -5.76 -16.40 24.00
C GLN A 150 -6.18 -14.92 23.89
N VAL A 151 -6.99 -14.60 22.88
CA VAL A 151 -7.54 -13.26 22.73
C VAL A 151 -8.53 -13.13 23.87
N LYS A 152 -8.13 -12.44 24.95
CA LYS A 152 -8.99 -12.13 26.09
C LYS A 152 -10.34 -11.65 25.54
N THR A 153 -11.41 -12.36 25.88
CA THR A 153 -12.80 -12.15 25.43
C THR A 153 -13.25 -10.69 25.54
N GLU A 154 -12.74 -9.96 26.54
CA GLU A 154 -12.93 -8.51 26.71
C GLU A 154 -12.56 -7.67 25.48
N LYS A 155 -11.50 -8.03 24.74
CA LYS A 155 -11.09 -7.28 23.54
C LYS A 155 -12.08 -7.45 22.40
N VAL A 156 -12.74 -8.61 22.29
CA VAL A 156 -13.72 -8.90 21.24
C VAL A 156 -15.02 -8.12 21.51
N GLU A 157 -15.47 -8.10 22.75
CA GLU A 157 -16.65 -7.33 23.17
C GLU A 157 -16.44 -5.82 22.97
N LYS A 158 -15.26 -5.30 23.34
CA LYS A 158 -14.89 -3.89 23.12
C LYS A 158 -14.88 -3.52 21.64
N ILE A 159 -14.43 -4.42 20.76
CA ILE A 159 -14.45 -4.19 19.31
C ILE A 159 -15.90 -4.16 18.77
N LYS A 160 -16.80 -5.03 19.27
CA LYS A 160 -18.22 -4.99 18.87
C LYS A 160 -18.88 -3.68 19.31
N GLN A 161 -18.64 -3.25 20.54
CA GLN A 161 -19.14 -1.98 21.06
C GLN A 161 -18.63 -0.79 20.24
N LEU A 162 -17.33 -0.76 19.91
CA LEU A 162 -16.74 0.28 19.07
C LEU A 162 -17.34 0.29 17.66
N LYS A 163 -17.61 -0.86 17.04
CA LYS A 163 -18.29 -0.93 15.73
C LYS A 163 -19.70 -0.35 15.79
N LYS A 164 -20.48 -0.70 16.82
CA LYS A 164 -21.83 -0.16 17.03
C LYS A 164 -21.80 1.35 17.23
N TYR A 165 -20.90 1.84 18.08
CA TYR A 165 -20.71 3.27 18.32
C TYR A 165 -20.33 4.03 17.04
N ASN A 166 -19.41 3.47 16.24
CA ASN A 166 -18.99 4.08 14.98
C ASN A 166 -20.14 4.13 13.97
N SER A 167 -20.95 3.07 13.87
CA SER A 167 -22.15 3.06 13.01
C SER A 167 -23.18 4.13 13.44
N ASN A 168 -23.35 4.33 14.75
CA ASN A 168 -24.24 5.36 15.27
C ASN A 168 -23.71 6.77 14.95
N LEU A 169 -22.42 7.01 15.14
CA LEU A 169 -21.76 8.29 14.80
C LEU A 169 -21.91 8.61 13.31
N VAL A 170 -21.67 7.64 12.43
CA VAL A 170 -21.83 7.81 10.98
C VAL A 170 -23.27 8.23 10.65
N SER A 171 -24.24 7.60 11.30
CA SER A 171 -25.67 7.93 11.11
C SER A 171 -26.01 9.34 11.63
N GLN A 172 -25.47 9.74 12.78
CA GLN A 172 -25.64 11.09 13.32
C GLN A 172 -25.01 12.15 12.41
N VAL A 173 -23.80 11.92 11.91
CA VAL A 173 -23.13 12.83 10.96
C VAL A 173 -23.97 12.98 9.69
N ALA A 174 -24.54 11.89 9.17
CA ALA A 174 -25.41 11.94 8.01
C ALA A 174 -26.68 12.77 8.27
N ALA A 175 -27.30 12.60 9.44
CA ALA A 175 -28.47 13.38 9.84
C ALA A 175 -28.15 14.87 10.04
N LEU A 176 -27.01 15.18 10.66
CA LEU A 176 -26.54 16.56 10.85
C LEU A 176 -26.22 17.24 9.51
N LYS A 177 -25.56 16.53 8.59
CA LYS A 177 -25.32 17.03 7.23
C LYS A 177 -26.62 17.39 6.52
N LYS A 178 -27.64 16.52 6.60
CA LYS A 178 -28.97 16.83 6.04
C LYS A 178 -29.62 18.07 6.68
N LYS A 179 -29.48 18.26 7.99
CA LYS A 179 -29.97 19.48 8.66
C LYS A 179 -29.24 20.72 8.16
N VAL A 180 -27.92 20.67 8.08
CA VAL A 180 -27.09 21.78 7.56
C VAL A 180 -27.45 22.10 6.11
N GLU A 181 -27.60 21.09 5.24
CA GLU A 181 -28.04 21.29 3.86
C GLU A 181 -29.44 21.93 3.77
N LYS A 182 -30.36 21.54 4.68
CA LYS A 182 -31.68 22.15 4.75
C LYS A 182 -31.60 23.62 5.17
N SER A 183 -30.81 23.95 6.19
CA SER A 183 -30.57 25.32 6.64
C SER A 183 -29.89 26.18 5.56
N ILE A 184 -28.91 25.63 4.83
CA ILE A 184 -28.28 26.31 3.69
C ILE A 184 -29.29 26.58 2.58
N ARG A 185 -30.24 25.68 2.32
CA ARG A 185 -31.29 25.91 1.31
C ARG A 185 -32.34 26.92 1.75
N SER A 186 -32.68 27.00 3.04
CA SER A 186 -33.71 27.91 3.54
C SER A 186 -33.19 29.31 3.85
N GLU A 187 -31.97 29.42 4.36
CA GLU A 187 -31.37 30.66 4.89
C GLU A 187 -30.06 31.03 4.20
N GLY A 188 -29.52 30.15 3.34
CA GLY A 188 -28.23 30.39 2.71
C GLY A 188 -28.33 31.36 1.54
N VAL A 189 -27.46 32.36 1.57
CA VAL A 189 -27.22 33.27 0.44
C VAL A 189 -26.05 32.74 -0.37
N SER A 190 -26.24 32.55 -1.68
CA SER A 190 -25.16 32.14 -2.58
C SER A 190 -24.18 33.30 -2.73
N LEU A 191 -22.95 33.13 -2.25
CA LEU A 191 -21.89 34.11 -2.44
C LEU A 191 -21.39 34.02 -3.88
N SER A 192 -21.39 35.16 -4.58
CA SER A 192 -20.83 35.25 -5.93
C SER A 192 -19.30 35.12 -5.90
N GLU A 193 -18.71 34.77 -7.05
CA GLU A 193 -17.26 34.71 -7.21
C GLU A 193 -16.58 36.07 -6.94
N ASN A 194 -17.32 37.18 -7.10
CA ASN A 194 -16.85 38.53 -6.77
C ASN A 194 -16.71 38.73 -5.25
N ASN A 195 -17.65 38.24 -4.44
CA ASN A 195 -17.57 38.35 -2.98
C ASN A 195 -16.38 37.56 -2.41
N SER A 196 -16.02 36.46 -3.07
CA SER A 196 -14.84 35.66 -2.71
C SER A 196 -13.54 36.41 -3.02
N LYS A 197 -13.49 37.11 -4.16
CA LYS A 197 -12.38 37.99 -4.52
C LYS A 197 -12.29 39.19 -3.57
N ASP A 198 -13.42 39.77 -3.16
CA ASP A 198 -13.45 40.88 -2.22
C ASP A 198 -12.97 40.48 -0.82
N MET A 199 -13.33 39.30 -0.32
CA MET A 199 -12.74 38.79 0.93
C MET A 199 -11.23 38.58 0.82
N VAL A 200 -10.76 38.04 -0.29
CA VAL A 200 -9.31 37.84 -0.52
C VAL A 200 -8.60 39.19 -0.62
N ASN A 201 -9.19 40.16 -1.32
CA ASN A 201 -8.66 41.51 -1.45
C ASN A 201 -8.64 42.22 -0.09
N LEU A 202 -9.72 42.13 0.70
CA LEU A 202 -9.79 42.68 2.06
C LEU A 202 -8.74 42.06 2.98
N MET A 203 -8.58 40.73 2.92
CA MET A 203 -7.60 40.01 3.73
C MET A 203 -6.16 40.37 3.30
N THR A 204 -5.93 40.65 2.01
CA THR A 204 -4.63 41.09 1.48
C THR A 204 -4.36 42.56 1.82
N SER A 205 -5.36 43.44 1.76
CA SER A 205 -5.21 44.85 2.13
C SER A 205 -5.01 45.04 3.63
N CYS A 206 -5.55 44.16 4.46
CA CYS A 206 -5.30 44.15 5.90
C CYS A 206 -3.98 43.45 6.28
N GLU A 207 -3.31 42.76 5.35
CA GLU A 207 -2.03 42.07 5.60
C GLU A 207 -0.93 43.05 5.99
N SER A 208 -0.89 44.23 5.37
CA SER A 208 0.05 45.32 5.71
C SER A 208 -0.26 45.91 7.09
N THR A 209 -1.53 46.20 7.39
CA THR A 209 -1.96 46.75 8.70
C THR A 209 -1.67 45.77 9.83
N VAL A 210 -1.92 44.48 9.62
CA VAL A 210 -1.60 43.43 10.60
C VAL A 210 -0.10 43.31 10.82
N ASN A 211 0.73 43.39 9.77
CA ASN A 211 2.19 43.37 9.91
C ASN A 211 2.74 44.61 10.62
N GLU A 212 2.16 45.78 10.39
CA GLU A 212 2.56 47.03 11.05
C GLU A 212 2.15 47.07 12.53
N GLN A 213 0.94 46.60 12.84
CA GLN A 213 0.36 46.65 14.19
C GLN A 213 0.83 45.49 15.07
N PHE A 214 1.13 44.33 14.45
CA PHE A 214 1.80 43.21 15.08
C PHE A 214 3.23 43.09 14.55
N GLN A 215 4.14 43.97 14.99
CA GLN A 215 5.60 43.84 14.81
C GLN A 215 6.19 42.59 15.53
N MET A 216 5.34 41.65 15.92
CA MET A 216 5.70 40.40 16.56
C MET A 216 6.28 39.47 15.49
N LYS A 217 7.63 39.44 15.42
CA LYS A 217 8.43 38.33 14.86
C LYS A 217 8.22 37.02 15.65
N THR A 218 7.01 36.71 16.09
CA THR A 218 6.68 35.47 16.76
C THR A 218 6.44 34.40 15.69
N ALA A 219 6.82 33.15 15.99
CA ALA A 219 6.61 32.00 15.11
C ALA A 219 5.16 31.84 14.60
N SER A 220 4.19 32.47 15.27
CA SER A 220 2.78 32.58 14.89
C SER A 220 2.48 33.56 13.75
N SER A 221 3.31 34.56 13.45
CA SER A 221 3.15 35.40 12.24
C SER A 221 3.67 34.67 10.99
N ALA A 222 4.79 33.96 11.14
CA ALA A 222 5.30 33.05 10.10
C ALA A 222 4.30 31.94 9.71
N TYR A 223 3.41 31.55 10.64
CA TYR A 223 2.31 30.61 10.38
C TYR A 223 1.36 31.09 9.28
N PHE A 224 1.04 32.39 9.25
CA PHE A 224 0.17 32.99 8.24
C PHE A 224 0.94 33.40 6.98
N GLY A 225 2.18 33.88 7.09
CA GLY A 225 3.01 34.21 5.91
C GLY A 225 3.39 32.99 5.06
N HIS A 226 3.82 31.89 5.68
CA HIS A 226 4.12 30.62 4.98
C HIS A 226 2.87 29.86 4.55
N SER A 227 1.68 30.38 4.87
CA SER A 227 0.43 29.84 4.34
C SER A 227 0.28 30.06 2.84
N LYS A 228 1.05 30.94 2.17
CA LYS A 228 0.96 31.09 0.70
C LYS A 228 1.57 29.91 -0.10
N GLN A 229 2.39 29.04 0.50
CA GLN A 229 2.79 27.77 -0.12
C GLN A 229 1.68 26.69 -0.10
N LYS A 230 0.48 27.06 0.35
CA LYS A 230 -0.69 26.20 0.57
C LYS A 230 -1.72 26.21 -0.56
N SER A 231 -1.32 26.31 -1.82
CA SER A 231 -2.20 25.88 -2.93
C SER A 231 -1.85 24.45 -3.38
N THR A 232 -0.55 24.10 -3.47
CA THR A 232 -0.12 22.80 -4.00
C THR A 232 -0.26 21.64 -3.01
N ILE A 233 -0.13 21.89 -1.70
CA ILE A 233 -0.13 20.85 -0.65
C ILE A 233 -1.56 20.37 -0.31
N TRP A 234 -2.59 21.11 -0.73
CA TRP A 234 -3.99 20.91 -0.30
C TRP A 234 -4.78 20.08 -1.31
N LEU A 235 -4.21 19.87 -2.49
CA LEU A 235 -4.80 19.16 -3.61
C LEU A 235 -4.52 17.65 -3.59
N THR A 236 -3.45 17.21 -2.93
CA THR A 236 -3.02 15.80 -2.94
C THR A 236 -3.24 15.12 -1.59
N LYS A 237 -4.08 14.07 -1.58
CA LYS A 237 -4.36 13.20 -0.42
C LYS A 237 -3.15 12.35 0.04
N ARG A 238 -1.94 12.60 -0.47
CA ARG A 238 -0.73 11.80 -0.18
C ARG A 238 0.22 12.64 0.64
N GLY A 239 0.38 12.28 1.92
CA GLY A 239 1.47 12.71 2.80
C GLY A 239 1.76 14.21 2.85
N MET A 240 1.21 14.91 3.84
CA MET A 240 1.52 16.31 4.08
C MET A 240 2.94 16.47 4.63
N ARG A 241 3.82 17.19 3.91
CA ARG A 241 5.17 17.52 4.38
C ARG A 241 5.10 18.83 5.16
N TRP A 242 5.37 18.76 6.46
CA TRP A 242 5.22 19.90 7.37
C TRP A 242 6.50 20.74 7.43
N HIS A 243 6.34 22.06 7.47
CA HIS A 243 7.47 22.97 7.66
C HIS A 243 8.01 22.86 9.10
N PRO A 244 9.35 22.85 9.33
CA PRO A 244 9.93 22.66 10.66
C PRO A 244 9.45 23.65 11.73
N MET A 245 9.29 24.94 11.39
CA MET A 245 8.75 25.93 12.34
C MET A 245 7.33 25.60 12.80
N LEU A 246 6.52 25.02 11.91
CA LEU A 246 5.16 24.62 12.26
C LEU A 246 5.17 23.47 13.26
N ILE A 247 6.05 22.49 13.04
CA ILE A 247 6.22 21.37 13.97
C ILE A 247 6.68 21.89 15.33
N LYS A 248 7.68 22.78 15.38
CA LYS A 248 8.14 23.40 16.64
C LYS A 248 7.02 24.12 17.38
N TRP A 249 6.22 24.92 16.68
CA TRP A 249 5.05 25.61 17.25
C TRP A 249 3.99 24.62 17.76
N CYS A 250 3.70 23.55 17.02
CA CYS A 250 2.76 22.52 17.45
C CYS A 250 3.24 21.76 18.69
N ILE A 251 4.55 21.48 18.79
CA ILE A 251 5.16 20.87 19.99
C ILE A 251 5.00 21.80 21.19
N TYR A 252 5.29 23.09 21.02
CA TYR A 252 5.10 24.12 22.05
C TYR A 252 3.64 24.21 22.51
N LEU A 253 2.69 24.22 21.56
CA LEU A 253 1.27 24.29 21.89
C LEU A 253 0.82 23.05 22.67
N LYS A 254 1.26 21.86 22.26
CA LYS A 254 0.92 20.59 22.93
C LYS A 254 1.53 20.51 24.33
N SER A 255 2.76 20.97 24.52
CA SER A 255 3.43 20.95 25.83
C SER A 255 2.78 21.90 26.84
N LYS A 256 2.19 23.00 26.38
CA LYS A 256 1.40 23.92 27.22
C LYS A 256 0.01 23.37 27.54
N SER A 257 -0.70 22.85 26.55
CA SER A 257 -2.02 22.25 26.76
C SER A 257 -2.34 21.23 25.67
N THR A 258 -2.31 19.95 26.04
CA THR A 258 -2.67 18.86 25.12
C THR A 258 -4.16 18.93 24.75
N SER A 259 -5.04 19.27 25.69
CA SER A 259 -6.48 19.41 25.45
C SER A 259 -6.80 20.51 24.43
N THR A 260 -6.12 21.66 24.53
CA THR A 260 -6.29 22.76 23.58
C THR A 260 -5.79 22.39 22.19
N TYR A 261 -4.65 21.69 22.10
CA TYR A 261 -4.13 21.19 20.83
C TYR A 261 -5.11 20.23 20.15
N ASP A 262 -5.66 19.27 20.90
CA ASP A 262 -6.62 18.32 20.37
C ASP A 262 -7.93 18.99 19.96
N SER A 263 -8.43 19.93 20.76
CA SER A 263 -9.63 20.70 20.42
C SER A 263 -9.43 21.49 19.13
N LEU A 264 -8.29 22.17 18.97
CA LEU A 264 -7.96 22.93 17.77
C LEU A 264 -7.82 22.02 16.54
N ARG A 265 -7.20 20.84 16.71
CA ARG A 265 -7.05 19.84 15.64
C ARG A 265 -8.39 19.23 15.22
N HIS A 266 -9.28 18.92 16.16
CA HIS A 266 -10.59 18.32 15.89
C HIS A 266 -11.62 19.35 15.40
N SER A 267 -11.43 20.64 15.70
CA SER A 267 -12.32 21.73 15.24
C SER A 267 -12.40 21.83 13.71
N GLY A 268 -11.40 21.34 12.99
CA GLY A 268 -11.31 21.46 11.53
C GLY A 268 -10.97 22.86 11.03
N PHE A 269 -10.90 23.87 11.91
CA PHE A 269 -10.50 25.24 11.58
C PHE A 269 -9.06 25.28 11.05
N ILE A 270 -8.16 24.51 11.65
CA ILE A 270 -6.77 24.36 11.23
C ILE A 270 -6.43 22.88 11.11
N LYS A 271 -5.89 22.47 9.96
CA LYS A 271 -5.26 21.15 9.83
C LYS A 271 -3.91 21.16 10.53
N LEU A 272 -3.84 20.47 11.66
CA LEU A 272 -2.60 20.28 12.44
C LEU A 272 -2.00 18.88 12.21
N PRO A 273 -0.70 18.72 12.47
CA PRO A 273 -0.03 17.42 12.56
C PRO A 273 -0.81 16.37 13.35
N SER A 274 -0.57 15.09 13.06
CA SER A 274 -1.08 14.03 13.93
C SER A 274 -0.26 13.98 15.21
N GLU A 275 -0.89 13.50 16.28
CA GLU A 275 -0.21 13.29 17.55
C GLU A 275 1.00 12.37 17.42
N ARG A 276 0.87 11.32 16.60
CA ARG A 276 1.96 10.38 16.30
C ARG A 276 3.12 11.06 15.57
N LEU A 277 2.84 12.03 14.70
CA LEU A 277 3.90 12.77 14.04
C LEU A 277 4.66 13.63 15.06
N LEU A 278 3.95 14.36 15.92
CA LEU A 278 4.58 15.14 16.98
C LEU A 278 5.41 14.26 17.92
N TYR A 279 4.88 13.08 18.30
CA TYR A 279 5.61 12.12 19.10
C TYR A 279 6.95 11.74 18.47
N ASN A 280 6.98 11.48 17.17
CA ASN A 280 8.23 11.14 16.48
C ASN A 280 9.25 12.29 16.53
N TYR A 281 8.79 13.54 16.45
CA TYR A 281 9.66 14.71 16.54
C TYR A 281 10.13 15.00 17.97
N THR A 282 9.32 14.71 18.99
CA THR A 282 9.74 14.90 20.39
C THR A 282 10.65 13.78 20.89
N HIS A 283 10.55 12.58 20.33
CA HIS A 283 11.32 11.40 20.73
C HIS A 283 12.50 11.10 19.78
N VAL A 284 13.02 12.12 19.10
CA VAL A 284 14.27 11.98 18.34
C VAL A 284 15.42 11.67 19.29
N ILE A 285 15.45 12.35 20.45
CA ILE A 285 16.41 12.10 21.52
C ILE A 285 15.82 11.07 22.47
N LYS A 286 16.43 9.89 22.54
CA LYS A 286 15.96 8.83 23.44
C LYS A 286 16.26 9.19 24.88
N GLN A 287 15.25 9.16 25.75
CA GLN A 287 15.45 9.27 27.20
C GLN A 287 16.04 7.96 27.77
N GLY A 288 16.86 8.06 28.82
CA GLY A 288 17.72 6.97 29.30
C GLY A 288 18.47 7.39 30.56
N VAL A 289 18.94 6.43 31.35
CA VAL A 289 19.62 6.66 32.63
C VAL A 289 21.03 7.17 32.39
N GLY A 290 21.48 8.09 33.25
CA GLY A 290 22.83 8.63 33.23
C GLY A 290 23.00 9.86 32.34
N PHE A 291 24.27 10.23 32.16
CA PHE A 291 24.68 11.42 31.43
C PHE A 291 24.69 11.17 29.92
N LYS A 292 24.32 12.18 29.13
CA LYS A 292 24.25 12.06 27.66
C LYS A 292 25.16 13.08 26.99
N PRO A 293 26.30 12.63 26.44
CA PRO A 293 27.24 13.53 25.79
C PRO A 293 26.61 14.22 24.57
N GLU A 294 25.78 13.51 23.81
CA GLU A 294 25.09 14.04 22.62
C GLU A 294 24.28 15.32 22.91
N LEU A 295 23.66 15.41 24.09
CA LEU A 295 22.87 16.59 24.46
C LEU A 295 23.78 17.80 24.71
N ILE A 296 24.97 17.57 25.24
CA ILE A 296 25.93 18.63 25.56
C ILE A 296 26.60 19.12 24.29
N ASP A 297 26.94 18.22 23.37
CA ASP A 297 27.46 18.59 22.06
C ASP A 297 26.44 19.48 21.32
N MET A 298 25.15 19.10 21.31
CA MET A 298 24.09 19.94 20.73
C MET A 298 23.94 21.29 21.42
N LEU A 299 24.08 21.34 22.75
CA LEU A 299 24.02 22.60 23.51
C LEU A 299 25.23 23.49 23.24
N ALA A 300 26.43 22.90 23.11
CA ALA A 300 27.66 23.61 22.76
C ALA A 300 27.54 24.23 21.36
N GLU A 301 27.11 23.45 20.37
CA GLU A 301 26.82 23.94 19.01
C GLU A 301 25.78 25.07 19.02
N GLU A 302 24.72 24.95 19.84
CA GLU A 302 23.70 25.99 19.95
C GLU A 302 24.24 27.28 20.61
N MET A 303 25.11 27.15 21.61
CA MET A 303 25.78 28.29 22.27
C MET A 303 26.72 29.03 21.32
N GLU A 304 27.51 28.28 20.53
CA GLU A 304 28.35 28.84 19.48
C GLU A 304 27.50 29.56 18.42
N SER A 305 26.40 28.95 17.98
CA SER A 305 25.50 29.52 16.96
C SER A 305 24.81 30.81 17.40
N LYS A 306 24.58 30.99 18.71
CA LYS A 306 23.95 32.17 19.30
C LYS A 306 24.95 33.27 19.67
N GLY A 307 26.25 33.05 19.45
CA GLY A 307 27.30 34.02 19.74
C GLY A 307 27.52 34.24 21.23
N ALA A 308 27.38 33.19 22.04
CA ALA A 308 27.72 33.25 23.47
C ALA A 308 29.25 33.21 23.65
N THR A 309 29.92 34.27 23.20
CA THR A 309 31.38 34.37 23.12
C THR A 309 32.01 34.99 24.37
N GLU A 310 31.19 35.62 25.22
CA GLU A 310 31.67 36.34 26.39
C GLU A 310 31.93 35.38 27.57
N GLU A 311 33.06 35.55 28.26
CA GLU A 311 33.53 34.66 29.34
C GLU A 311 32.51 34.51 30.47
N TRP A 312 31.76 35.58 30.78
CA TRP A 312 30.73 35.55 31.82
C TRP A 312 29.52 34.69 31.48
N GLN A 313 29.26 34.42 30.18
CA GLN A 313 28.15 33.57 29.72
C GLN A 313 28.50 32.07 29.80
N GLN A 314 29.77 31.74 30.01
CA GLN A 314 30.26 30.36 30.09
C GLN A 314 30.23 29.80 31.51
N TYR A 315 30.09 30.65 32.53
CA TYR A 315 29.91 30.19 33.91
C TYR A 315 28.50 29.63 34.12
N VAL A 316 28.40 28.32 34.34
CA VAL A 316 27.15 27.61 34.60
C VAL A 316 27.23 26.92 35.97
N GLY A 317 26.17 27.07 36.78
CA GLY A 317 25.99 26.30 38.01
C GLY A 317 25.22 25.00 37.73
N LEU A 318 25.74 23.87 38.21
CA LEU A 318 25.02 22.60 38.20
C LEU A 318 24.27 22.44 39.53
N LEU A 319 22.94 22.41 39.48
CA LEU A 319 22.09 22.12 40.63
C LEU A 319 21.42 20.77 40.42
N GLN A 320 21.51 19.90 41.42
CA GLN A 320 20.89 18.57 41.42
C GLN A 320 20.08 18.37 42.69
N ASP A 321 18.87 17.83 42.55
CA ASP A 321 17.97 17.47 43.64
C ASP A 321 17.24 16.16 43.28
N GLU A 322 16.77 15.43 44.29
CA GLU A 322 16.13 14.13 44.13
C GLU A 322 14.61 14.23 44.30
N ILE A 323 13.86 13.58 43.39
CA ILE A 323 12.40 13.55 43.44
C ILE A 323 11.94 12.11 43.70
N LYS A 324 11.14 11.92 44.75
CA LYS A 324 10.49 10.64 45.02
C LYS A 324 9.36 10.39 44.02
N VAL A 325 9.47 9.33 43.23
CA VAL A 325 8.43 8.87 42.29
C VAL A 325 7.65 7.70 42.92
N LYS A 326 6.41 7.48 42.50
CA LYS A 326 5.63 6.30 42.94
C LYS A 326 6.25 5.03 42.36
N GLU A 327 6.46 4.03 43.22
CA GLU A 327 6.84 2.67 42.84
C GLU A 327 5.73 1.93 42.08
#